data_AF-A0A6B3GBB5-F1
#
_entry.id   AF-A0A6B3GBB5-F1
#
_cell.length_a   1.000
_cell.length_b   1.000
_cell.length_c   1.000
_cell.angle_alpha   90.00
_cell.angle_beta   90.00
_cell.angle_gamma   90.00
#
_symmetry.space_group_name_H-M   'P 1'
#
loop_
_entity.id
_entity.type
_entity.pdbx_description
1 polymer ?
#
loop_
_entity_poly.entity_id
_entity_poly.type
_entity_poly.pdbx_seq_one_letter_code
_entity_poly.pdbx_strand_id
1 'polypeptide(L)'
;AATAPGGPDAGVFSLHAGPTALLRAYAVRLATGIASLVAVLDPAVIVLTGRVLAAGGEPLLRLTEEELAELAPSRPRLLAGEVTGDPVVRGGLEVALAAVRDEVFDTSAR
;
A
#
# COMPACT_ATOMS: atom_id res chain seq x y z
N ALA A 1 -5.87 -42.35 -18.46
CA ALA A 1 -6.02 -41.22 -19.39
C ALA A 1 -6.56 -40.05 -18.55
N ALA A 2 -5.76 -39.06 -18.15
CA ALA A 2 -5.19 -37.98 -18.99
C ALA A 2 -6.32 -37.26 -19.75
N THR A 3 -6.62 -35.95 -19.67
CA THR A 3 -5.98 -34.71 -19.16
C THR A 3 -7.14 -33.67 -19.19
N ALA A 4 -7.32 -32.74 -18.24
CA ALA A 4 -6.73 -31.39 -18.29
C ALA A 4 -7.10 -30.55 -17.05
N PRO A 5 -6.24 -29.60 -16.63
CA PRO A 5 -6.53 -28.63 -15.59
C PRO A 5 -7.17 -27.37 -16.20
N GLY A 6 -8.42 -27.04 -15.84
CA GLY A 6 -8.90 -25.66 -15.92
C GLY A 6 -8.30 -24.93 -14.73
N GLY A 7 -7.45 -23.91 -14.88
CA GLY A 7 -7.82 -22.58 -15.36
C GLY A 7 -7.97 -21.67 -14.13
N PRO A 8 -7.45 -20.42 -14.12
CA PRO A 8 -7.28 -19.67 -12.88
C PRO A 8 -8.63 -19.29 -12.31
N ASP A 9 -9.02 -19.96 -11.22
CA ASP A 9 -10.00 -19.45 -10.28
C ASP A 9 -9.42 -18.20 -9.60
N ALA A 10 -9.35 -17.12 -10.37
CA ALA A 10 -9.06 -15.79 -9.89
C ALA A 10 -10.24 -15.35 -9.02
N GLY A 11 -10.20 -15.76 -7.75
CA GLY A 11 -10.91 -15.16 -6.63
C GLY A 11 -12.39 -14.90 -6.88
N VAL A 12 -13.18 -15.97 -7.09
CA VAL A 12 -14.63 -15.86 -6.89
C VAL A 12 -14.85 -15.54 -5.42
N PHE A 13 -15.08 -14.26 -5.15
CA PHE A 13 -15.33 -13.76 -3.83
C PHE A 13 -16.68 -14.31 -3.38
N SER A 14 -16.67 -15.30 -2.48
CA SER A 14 -17.90 -15.74 -1.84
C SER A 14 -18.38 -14.59 -0.95
N LEU A 15 -19.39 -13.84 -1.41
CA LEU A 15 -19.97 -12.70 -0.69
C LEU A 15 -20.65 -13.11 0.64
N HIS A 16 -20.64 -14.40 0.98
CA HIS A 16 -21.11 -14.97 2.25
C HIS A 16 -19.94 -15.34 3.20
N ALA A 17 -18.69 -15.22 2.76
CA ALA A 17 -17.53 -15.42 3.60
C ALA A 17 -17.30 -14.14 4.40
N GLY A 18 -17.42 -14.22 5.73
CA GLY A 18 -17.47 -13.05 6.63
C GLY A 18 -16.25 -12.12 6.57
N PRO A 19 -16.20 -11.11 7.45
CA PRO A 19 -15.22 -10.01 7.41
C PRO A 19 -13.76 -10.43 7.21
N THR A 20 -13.33 -11.55 7.81
CA THR A 20 -11.97 -12.08 7.66
C THR A 20 -11.62 -12.50 6.23
N ALA A 21 -12.56 -13.11 5.51
CA ALA A 21 -12.33 -13.54 4.13
C ALA A 21 -12.17 -12.32 3.20
N LEU A 22 -12.94 -11.25 3.46
CA LEU A 22 -12.77 -9.97 2.78
C LEU A 22 -11.38 -9.38 3.01
N LEU A 23 -10.95 -9.30 4.27
CA LEU A 23 -9.63 -8.75 4.59
C LEU A 23 -8.50 -9.54 3.93
N ARG A 24 -8.58 -10.88 3.93
CA ARG A 24 -7.59 -11.73 3.25
C ARG A 24 -7.55 -11.47 1.74
N ALA A 25 -8.71 -11.49 1.09
CA ALA A 25 -8.78 -11.25 -0.36
C ALA A 25 -8.27 -9.85 -0.74
N TYR A 26 -8.50 -8.85 0.11
CA TYR A 26 -7.97 -7.51 -0.08
C TYR A 26 -6.45 -7.46 0.14
N ALA A 27 -5.94 -8.10 1.19
CA ALA A 27 -4.52 -8.22 1.49
C ALA A 27 -3.74 -8.87 0.35
N VAL A 28 -4.24 -9.98 -0.23
CA VAL A 28 -3.61 -10.64 -1.39
C VAL A 28 -3.43 -9.66 -2.56
N ARG A 29 -4.48 -8.89 -2.89
CA ARG A 29 -4.43 -7.93 -3.99
C ARG A 29 -3.48 -6.77 -3.71
N LEU A 30 -3.49 -6.26 -2.47
CA LEU A 30 -2.55 -5.24 -2.03
C LEU A 30 -1.10 -5.72 -2.09
N ALA A 31 -0.80 -6.86 -1.50
CA ALA A 31 0.53 -7.47 -1.50
C ALA A 31 1.04 -7.70 -2.92
N THR A 32 0.18 -8.17 -3.83
CA THR A 32 0.52 -8.34 -5.25
C THR A 32 0.93 -7.01 -5.90
N GLY A 33 0.14 -5.95 -5.69
CA GLY A 33 0.48 -4.62 -6.21
C GLY A 33 1.77 -4.07 -5.60
N ILE A 34 1.94 -4.23 -4.28
CA ILE A 34 3.13 -3.77 -3.55
C ILE A 34 4.38 -4.52 -4.03
N ALA A 35 4.32 -5.84 -4.21
CA ALA A 35 5.43 -6.64 -4.70
C ALA A 35 5.97 -6.15 -6.05
N SER A 36 5.09 -5.66 -6.93
CA SER A 36 5.52 -5.07 -8.20
C SER A 36 6.37 -3.80 -8.01
N LEU A 37 6.07 -2.98 -7.00
CA LEU A 37 6.86 -1.80 -6.66
C LEU A 37 8.17 -2.18 -5.98
N VAL A 38 8.13 -3.19 -5.10
CA VAL A 38 9.33 -3.69 -4.41
C VAL A 38 10.33 -4.25 -5.42
N ALA A 39 9.86 -4.98 -6.44
CA ALA A 39 10.73 -5.55 -7.47
C ALA A 39 11.49 -4.49 -8.30
N VAL A 40 10.99 -3.25 -8.35
CA VAL A 40 11.59 -2.16 -9.14
C VAL A 40 12.35 -1.18 -8.26
N LEU A 41 11.76 -0.76 -7.15
CA LEU A 41 12.26 0.32 -6.29
C LEU A 41 13.06 -0.17 -5.08
N ASP A 42 12.88 -1.44 -4.66
CA ASP A 42 13.47 -2.04 -3.46
C ASP A 42 13.47 -1.14 -2.21
N PRO A 43 12.31 -0.60 -1.79
CA PRO A 43 12.25 0.31 -0.66
C PRO A 43 12.42 -0.45 0.66
N ALA A 44 13.12 0.14 1.63
CA ALA A 44 13.22 -0.45 2.98
C ALA A 44 11.91 -0.35 3.79
N VAL A 45 11.07 0.65 3.50
CA VAL A 45 9.83 0.96 4.23
C VAL A 45 8.74 1.37 3.25
N ILE A 46 7.52 0.89 3.50
CA ILE A 46 6.32 1.25 2.74
C ILE A 46 5.26 1.71 3.72
N VAL A 47 4.73 2.91 3.50
CA VAL A 47 3.68 3.50 4.36
C VAL A 47 2.34 3.40 3.65
N LEU A 48 1.39 2.68 4.26
CA LEU A 48 0.05 2.48 3.76
C LEU A 48 -0.89 3.55 4.32
N THR A 49 -1.51 4.34 3.44
CA THR A 49 -2.44 5.41 3.81
C THR A 49 -3.76 5.29 3.08
N GLY A 50 -4.81 5.91 3.63
CA GLY A 50 -6.14 5.94 3.05
C GLY A 50 -7.19 5.29 3.95
N ARG A 51 -8.46 5.66 3.72
CA ARG A 51 -9.57 5.33 4.62
C ARG A 51 -9.83 3.83 4.75
N VAL A 52 -9.66 3.06 3.67
CA VAL A 52 -9.88 1.61 3.68
C VAL A 52 -8.80 0.91 4.49
N LEU A 53 -7.54 1.31 4.31
CA LEU A 53 -6.40 0.79 5.07
C LEU A 53 -6.52 1.14 6.55
N ALA A 54 -6.90 2.38 6.87
CA ALA A 54 -7.16 2.81 8.24
C ALA A 54 -8.33 2.04 8.90
N ALA A 55 -9.43 1.81 8.15
CA ALA A 55 -10.57 1.04 8.64
C ALA A 55 -10.26 -0.45 8.81
N GLY A 56 -9.41 -1.01 7.94
CA GLY A 56 -8.93 -2.39 8.04
C GLY A 56 -7.95 -2.60 9.20
N GLY A 57 -7.24 -1.53 9.58
CA GLY A 57 -6.37 -1.48 10.76
C GLY A 57 -5.29 -2.57 10.79
N GLU A 58 -4.87 -2.91 12.01
CA GLU A 58 -3.83 -3.91 12.26
C GLU A 58 -4.12 -5.29 11.62
N PRO A 59 -5.37 -5.83 11.65
CA PRO A 59 -5.65 -7.11 11.00
C PRO A 59 -5.35 -7.11 9.51
N LEU A 60 -5.67 -6.02 8.80
CA LEU A 60 -5.38 -5.90 7.37
C LEU A 60 -3.88 -5.72 7.11
N LEU A 61 -3.21 -4.91 7.93
CA LEU A 61 -1.77 -4.67 7.81
C LEU A 61 -1.00 -5.99 7.94
N ARG A 62 -1.26 -6.77 9.00
CA ARG A 62 -0.62 -8.07 9.24
C ARG A 62 -0.89 -9.07 8.11
N LEU A 63 -2.14 -9.18 7.64
CA LEU A 63 -2.44 -10.05 6.50
C LEU A 63 -1.68 -9.62 5.24
N THR A 64 -1.53 -8.31 5.01
CA THR A 64 -0.79 -7.80 3.86
C THR A 64 0.71 -8.09 3.99
N GLU A 65 1.28 -7.97 5.19
CA GLU A 65 2.67 -8.35 5.47
C GLU A 65 2.92 -9.85 5.24
N GLU A 66 2.02 -10.71 5.72
CA GLU A 66 2.07 -12.16 5.52
C GLU A 66 2.08 -12.51 4.02
N GLU A 67 1.13 -11.97 3.24
CA GLU A 67 1.04 -12.23 1.79
C GLU A 67 2.22 -11.60 1.03
N LEU A 68 2.74 -10.44 1.46
CA LEU A 68 3.87 -9.79 0.80
C LEU A 68 5.19 -10.55 1.03
N ALA A 69 5.37 -11.16 2.22
CA ALA A 69 6.57 -11.92 2.53
C ALA A 69 6.78 -13.15 1.62
N GLU A 70 5.68 -13.70 1.07
CA GLU A 70 5.70 -14.77 0.08
C GLU A 70 6.11 -14.27 -1.32
N LEU A 71 5.81 -13.01 -1.64
CA LEU A 71 6.00 -12.44 -2.98
C LEU A 71 7.31 -11.64 -3.13
N ALA A 72 7.84 -11.09 -2.03
CA ALA A 72 8.98 -10.16 -2.05
C ALA A 72 10.09 -10.59 -1.07
N PRO A 73 11.24 -11.11 -1.58
CA PRO A 73 12.36 -11.55 -0.74
C PRO A 73 12.97 -10.46 0.16
N SER A 74 12.95 -9.19 -0.28
CA SER A 74 13.50 -8.06 0.46
C SER A 74 12.76 -7.76 1.77
N ARG A 75 11.51 -8.24 1.92
CA ARG A 75 10.67 -8.09 3.13
C ARG A 75 10.66 -6.65 3.69
N PRO A 76 10.20 -5.68 2.89
CA PRO A 76 10.12 -4.29 3.35
C PRO A 76 9.19 -4.17 4.56
N ARG A 77 9.47 -3.21 5.43
CA ARG A 77 8.60 -2.93 6.58
C ARG A 77 7.34 -2.22 6.12
N LEU A 78 6.16 -2.74 6.45
CA LEU A 78 4.90 -2.04 6.22
C LEU A 78 4.52 -1.23 7.46
N LEU A 79 4.15 0.03 7.27
CA LEU A 79 3.70 0.91 8.34
C LEU A 79 2.34 1.50 8.00
N ALA A 80 1.48 1.67 9.00
CA ALA A 80 0.27 2.45 8.85
C ALA A 80 0.60 3.96 8.86
N GLY A 81 -0.04 4.73 7.98
CA GLY A 81 0.10 6.18 7.98
C GLY A 81 -0.47 6.81 9.25
N GLU A 82 0.34 7.59 9.96
CA GLU A 82 -0.04 8.24 11.22
C GLU A 82 -0.71 9.61 11.01
N VAL A 83 -0.54 10.22 9.83
CA VAL A 83 -1.16 11.51 9.51
C VAL A 83 -2.64 11.31 9.22
N THR A 84 -3.47 11.64 10.21
CA THR A 84 -4.93 11.53 10.14
C THR A 84 -5.58 12.72 9.43
N GLY A 85 -6.77 12.52 8.84
CA GLY A 85 -7.49 13.57 8.10
C GLY A 85 -7.06 13.64 6.63
N ASP A 86 -6.46 14.76 6.22
CA ASP A 86 -6.11 15.04 4.82
C ASP A 86 -4.58 15.02 4.58
N PRO A 87 -3.92 13.83 4.64
CA PRO A 87 -2.46 13.73 4.51
C PRO A 87 -1.94 14.27 3.18
N VAL A 88 -2.71 14.11 2.09
CA VAL A 88 -2.34 14.62 0.76
C VAL A 88 -2.41 16.14 0.70
N VAL A 89 -3.46 16.75 1.27
CA VAL A 89 -3.60 18.22 1.29
C VAL A 89 -2.52 18.85 2.14
N ARG A 90 -2.23 18.28 3.32
CA ARG A 90 -1.11 18.76 4.16
C ARG A 90 0.23 18.64 3.44
N GLY A 91 0.52 17.51 2.81
CA GLY A 91 1.73 17.36 2.02
C GLY A 91 1.83 18.36 0.86
N GLY A 92 0.72 18.61 0.17
CA GLY A 92 0.64 19.62 -0.88
C GLY A 92 0.91 21.03 -0.38
N LEU A 93 0.40 21.39 0.81
CA LEU A 93 0.68 22.68 1.43
C LEU A 93 2.18 22.83 1.78
N GLU A 94 2.81 21.79 2.32
CA GLU A 94 4.25 21.81 2.60
C GLU A 94 5.08 21.97 1.32
N VAL A 95 4.71 21.28 0.24
CA VAL A 95 5.37 21.43 -1.07
C VAL A 95 5.19 22.85 -1.60
N ALA A 96 3.98 23.42 -1.53
CA ALA A 96 3.71 24.78 -1.99
C ALA A 96 4.47 25.83 -1.17
N LEU A 97 4.52 25.67 0.15
CA LEU A 97 5.29 26.55 1.03
C LEU A 97 6.79 26.47 0.76
N ALA A 98 7.34 25.27 0.53
CA ALA A 98 8.74 25.10 0.16
C ALA A 98 9.06 25.82 -1.16
N ALA A 99 8.24 25.63 -2.19
CA ALA A 99 8.43 26.30 -3.48
C ALA A 99 8.41 27.84 -3.38
N VAL A 100 7.45 28.40 -2.63
CA VAL A 100 7.38 29.86 -2.41
C VAL A 100 8.59 30.38 -1.63
N ARG A 101 9.07 29.61 -0.64
CA ARG A 101 10.29 29.98 0.11
C ARG A 101 11.49 30.01 -0.81
N ASP A 102 11.69 28.99 -1.62
CA ASP A 102 12.81 28.93 -2.56
C ASP A 102 12.77 30.13 -3.51
N GLU A 103 11.61 30.47 -4.09
CA GLU A 103 11.46 31.65 -4.98
C GLU A 103 11.81 32.98 -4.29
N VAL A 104 11.28 33.23 -3.09
CA VAL A 104 11.47 34.50 -2.38
C VAL A 104 12.92 34.65 -1.87
N PHE A 105 13.53 33.56 -1.40
CA PHE A 105 14.88 33.60 -0.82
C PHE A 105 16.01 33.48 -1.86
N ASP A 106 15.83 32.78 -3.00
CA ASP A 106 16.82 32.80 -4.10
C ASP A 106 16.92 34.18 -4.77
N THR A 107 15.86 34.99 -4.69
CA THR A 107 15.86 36.36 -5.23
C THR A 107 16.73 37.32 -4.40
N SER A 108 17.12 36.95 -3.18
CA SER A 108 17.92 37.80 -2.27
C SER A 108 19.44 37.59 -2.39
N ALA A 109 19.88 36.58 -3.16
CA ALA A 109 21.28 36.25 -3.39
C ALA A 109 21.89 36.93 -4.64
N ARG A 110 21.14 37.81 -5.31
CA ARG A 110 21.59 38.56 -6.50
C ARG A 110 21.82 40.04 -6.21
#